data_AF-A0A453EXH5-F1
#
_entry.id   AF-A0A453EXH5-F1
#
_cell.length_a   1.000
_cell.length_b   1.000
_cell.length_c   1.000
_cell.angle_alpha   90.00
_cell.angle_beta   90.00
_cell.angle_gamma   90.00
#
_symmetry.space_group_name_H-M   'P 1'
#
loop_
_entity.id
_entity.type
_entity.pdbx_description
1 polymer ?
#
loop_
_entity_poly.entity_id
_entity_poly.type
_entity_poly.pdbx_seq_one_letter_code
_entity_poly.pdbx_strand_id
1 'polypeptide(L)' 'MACLHDHECGDHNCAADWSLYNHIDIPKVVALNESVAGSVKSVFKSWDQRLETSGV' A
#
# COMPACT_ATOMS: atom_id res chain seq x y z
N MET A 1 17.66 5.09 -5.96
CA MET A 1 18.29 4.69 -4.69
C MET A 1 17.27 3.90 -3.88
N ALA A 2 17.33 2.57 -3.90
CA ALA A 2 16.63 1.69 -2.96
C ALA A 2 17.33 0.32 -2.98
N CYS A 3 17.86 -0.06 -1.80
CA CYS A 3 18.27 -1.38 -1.32
C CYS A 3 19.33 -2.19 -2.12
N LEU A 4 20.59 -2.11 -1.67
CA LEU A 4 21.61 -3.14 -1.87
C LEU A 4 21.28 -4.36 -0.97
N HIS A 5 20.55 -5.34 -1.48
CA HIS A 5 20.78 -6.74 -1.11
C HIS A 5 20.42 -7.63 -2.30
N ASP A 6 21.03 -8.81 -2.37
CA ASP A 6 20.91 -9.75 -3.48
C ASP A 6 19.53 -10.44 -3.44
N HIS A 7 18.61 -10.00 -4.28
CA HIS A 7 17.36 -10.70 -4.55
C HIS A 7 17.09 -10.53 -6.04
N GLU A 8 17.16 -11.64 -6.78
CA GLU A 8 16.78 -11.71 -8.18
C GLU A 8 15.30 -11.37 -8.32
N CYS A 9 15.01 -10.09 -8.54
CA CYS A 9 13.66 -9.61 -8.82
C CYS A 9 13.30 -9.74 -10.33
N GLY A 10 14.01 -10.62 -11.04
CA GLY A 10 13.85 -10.84 -12.48
C GLY A 10 12.59 -11.65 -12.82
N ASP A 11 12.24 -12.64 -11.99
CA ASP A 11 11.10 -13.53 -12.22
C ASP A 11 9.82 -13.13 -11.46
N HIS A 12 9.91 -12.15 -10.54
CA HIS A 12 8.80 -11.74 -9.68
C HIS A 12 8.70 -10.22 -9.56
N ASN A 13 7.48 -9.66 -9.57
CA ASN A 13 7.28 -8.24 -9.32
C ASN A 13 7.31 -7.98 -7.81
N CYS A 14 8.50 -8.09 -7.21
CA CYS A 14 8.69 -8.10 -5.76
C CYS A 14 8.05 -6.87 -5.08
N ALA A 15 7.98 -5.73 -5.76
CA ALA A 15 7.38 -4.51 -5.23
C ALA A 15 5.85 -4.59 -5.12
N ALA A 16 5.16 -5.14 -6.14
CA ALA A 16 3.70 -5.23 -6.16
C ALA A 16 3.19 -6.46 -5.42
N ASP A 17 3.84 -7.61 -5.63
CA ASP A 17 3.41 -8.91 -5.07
C ASP A 17 3.59 -8.95 -3.54
N TRP A 18 4.63 -8.32 -3.01
CA TRP A 18 4.92 -8.26 -1.56
C TRP A 18 4.41 -6.98 -0.90
N SER A 19 3.48 -6.27 -1.54
CA SER A 19 2.89 -5.06 -0.96
C SER A 19 2.14 -5.39 0.33
N LEU A 20 2.42 -4.62 1.39
CA LEU A 20 1.68 -4.71 2.66
C LEU A 20 0.17 -4.54 2.43
N TYR A 21 -0.22 -3.72 1.45
CA TYR A 21 -1.62 -3.47 1.12
C TYR A 21 -2.43 -4.76 0.89
N ASN A 22 -1.83 -5.75 0.22
CA ASN A 22 -2.48 -7.03 -0.10
C ASN A 22 -2.79 -7.88 1.14
N HIS A 23 -2.17 -7.56 2.27
CA HIS A 23 -2.20 -8.35 3.50
C HIS A 23 -2.92 -7.64 4.66
N ILE A 24 -3.46 -6.44 4.42
CA ILE A 24 -4.23 -5.70 5.43
C ILE A 24 -5.70 -6.13 5.37
N ASP A 25 -6.27 -6.50 6.51
CA ASP A 25 -7.72 -6.71 6.68
C ASP A 25 -8.43 -5.34 6.81
N ILE A 26 -8.59 -4.64 5.68
CA ILE A 26 -9.15 -3.27 5.60
C ILE A 26 -10.49 -3.12 6.35
N PRO A 27 -11.46 -4.07 6.27
CA PRO A 27 -12.70 -3.98 7.03
C PRO A 27 -12.51 -3.83 8.55
N LYS A 28 -11.45 -4.44 9.12
CA LYS A 28 -11.14 -4.43 10.55
C LYS A 28 -10.19 -3.32 11.00
N VAL A 29 -9.68 -2.50 10.06
CA VAL A 29 -8.82 -1.37 10.42
C VAL A 29 -9.64 -0.31 11.16
N VAL A 30 -9.08 0.16 12.29
CA VAL A 30 -9.63 1.24 13.12
C VAL A 30 -8.50 2.18 13.50
N ALA A 31 -8.71 3.49 13.38
CA ALA A 31 -7.84 4.48 14.00
C ALA A 31 -8.53 5.18 15.18
N LEU A 32 -7.78 5.42 16.25
CA LEU A 32 -8.30 5.99 17.50
C LEU A 32 -8.55 7.50 17.44
N ASN A 33 -7.99 8.17 16.42
CA ASN A 33 -8.01 9.62 16.24
C ASN A 33 -8.60 10.03 14.89
N GLU A 34 -9.55 9.25 14.37
CA GLU A 34 -10.23 9.57 13.12
C GLU A 34 -11.03 10.87 13.23
N SER A 35 -10.76 11.83 12.35
CA SER A 35 -11.58 13.04 12.23
C SER A 35 -12.98 12.73 11.69
N VAL A 36 -13.08 11.72 10.83
CA VAL A 36 -14.32 11.18 10.25
C VAL A 36 -14.30 9.67 10.37
N ALA A 37 -15.36 9.10 10.94
CA ALA A 37 -15.48 7.66 11.16
C ALA A 37 -15.27 6.87 9.86
N GLY A 38 -14.37 5.89 9.90
CA GLY A 38 -14.00 5.03 8.77
C GLY A 38 -13.00 5.64 7.78
N SER A 39 -12.56 6.90 7.98
CA SER A 39 -11.61 7.57 7.07
C SER A 39 -10.28 6.83 6.93
N VAL A 40 -9.84 6.10 7.97
CA VAL A 40 -8.62 5.28 7.97
C VAL A 40 -8.57 4.28 6.80
N LYS A 41 -9.73 3.80 6.34
CA LYS A 41 -9.81 2.81 5.27
C LYS A 41 -9.35 3.36 3.92
N SER A 42 -9.36 4.68 3.76
CA SER A 42 -8.89 5.37 2.55
C SER A 42 -7.40 5.71 2.57
N VAL A 43 -6.74 5.57 3.72
CA VAL A 43 -5.30 5.86 3.89
C VAL A 43 -4.45 4.79 3.19
N PHE A 44 -4.89 3.54 3.24
CA PHE A 44 -4.21 2.44 2.58
C PHE A 44 -4.66 2.35 1.12
N LYS A 45 -3.70 2.48 0.21
CA LYS A 45 -3.90 2.43 -1.24
C LYS A 45 -3.06 1.32 -1.87
N SER A 46 -3.61 0.69 -2.91
CA SER A 46 -2.88 -0.26 -3.75
C SER A 46 -1.69 0.42 -4.45
N TRP A 47 -0.78 -0.37 -5.00
CA TRP A 47 0.36 0.17 -5.74
C TRP A 47 -0.09 1.05 -6.91
N ASP A 48 -1.06 0.57 -7.71
CA ASP A 48 -1.59 1.32 -8.86
C ASP A 48 -2.23 2.65 -8.43
N GLN A 49 -3.03 2.64 -7.37
CA GLN A 49 -3.65 3.85 -6.81
C GLN A 49 -2.64 4.88 -6.27
N ARG A 50 -1.39 4.48 -6.02
CA ARG A 50 -0.30 5.41 -5.65
C ARG A 50 0.39 6.01 -6.88
N LEU A 51 0.37 5.31 -8.01
CA LEU A 51 0.91 5.78 -9.28
C LEU A 51 -0.07 6.72 -10.01
N GLU A 52 -1.36 6.64 -9.67
CA GLU A 52 -2.37 7.64 -10.06
C GLU A 52 -1.99 9.02 -9.49
N THR A 53 -1.27 9.79 -10.30
CA THR A 53 -0.82 11.16 -10.00
C THR A 53 -1.78 12.22 -10.54
N SER A 54 -2.93 11.79 -11.06
CA SER A 54 -4.05 12.60 -11.51
C SER A 54 -4.68 13.34 -10.31
N GLY A 55 -3.96 14.34 -9.80
CA GLY A 55 -4.56 15.46 -9.11
C GLY A 55 -5.08 16.41 -10.18
N VAL A 56 -6.40 16.65 -10.16
CA VAL A 56 -7.23 17.39 -11.13
C VAL A 56 -7.73 16.55 -12.30
#